data_AF-U2LA29-F1
#
_entry.id   AF-U2LA29-F1
#
_cell.length_a   1.000
_cell.length_b   1.000
_cell.length_c   1.000
_cell.angle_alpha   90.00
_cell.angle_beta   90.00
_cell.angle_gamma   90.00
#
_symmetry.space_group_name_H-M   'P 1'
#
loop_
_entity.id
_entity.type
_entity.pdbx_description
1 polymer ?
#
loop_
_entity_poly.entity_id
_entity_poly.type
_entity_poly.pdbx_seq_one_letter_code
_entity_poly.pdbx_strand_id
1 'polypeptide(L)'
;MWGLLPLALLQSALLALGQVTLKISLQQIGAFSWSWQFFARTFTNVWFALCGLCFGVSSLLWMYIIKHYPLSMAYPMISLSYVMGMLAAVLIFHEHVPVTRWIGLGLIIIGVVLVVQKGY
;
A
#
# COMPACT_ATOMS: atom_id res chain seq x y z
N MET A 1 -20.71 -3.82 5.73
CA MET A 1 -19.35 -3.87 6.32
C MET A 1 -18.64 -5.17 5.95
N TRP A 2 -19.26 -6.33 6.15
CA TRP A 2 -18.68 -7.64 5.80
C TRP A 2 -18.23 -7.79 4.34
N GLY A 3 -18.87 -7.12 3.37
CA GLY A 3 -18.40 -7.09 1.97
C GLY A 3 -17.28 -6.08 1.68
N LEU A 4 -17.18 -4.99 2.45
CA LEU A 4 -16.17 -3.94 2.24
C LEU A 4 -14.80 -4.37 2.77
N LEU A 5 -14.78 -5.00 3.95
CA LEU A 5 -13.55 -5.41 4.62
C LEU A 5 -12.64 -6.33 3.79
N PRO A 6 -13.12 -7.42 3.18
CA PRO A 6 -12.26 -8.26 2.34
C PRO A 6 -11.76 -7.52 1.08
N LEU A 7 -12.60 -6.65 0.48
CA LEU A 7 -12.18 -5.83 -0.67
C LEU A 7 -11.09 -4.83 -0.27
N ALA A 8 -11.25 -4.16 0.86
CA ALA A 8 -10.28 -3.20 1.37
C ALA A 8 -8.97 -3.86 1.82
N LEU A 9 -9.05 -5.07 2.42
CA LEU A 9 -7.86 -5.87 2.76
C LEU A 9 -7.08 -6.25 1.51
N LEU A 10 -7.76 -6.79 0.49
CA LEU A 10 -7.12 -7.15 -0.78
C LEU A 10 -6.52 -5.92 -1.46
N GLN A 11 -7.26 -4.82 -1.53
CA GLN A 11 -6.81 -3.56 -2.11
C GLN A 11 -5.59 -3.00 -1.38
N SER A 12 -5.61 -3.01 -0.05
CA SER A 12 -4.49 -2.58 0.79
C SER A 12 -3.26 -3.47 0.64
N ALA A 13 -3.46 -4.79 0.49
CA ALA A 13 -2.38 -5.73 0.23
C ALA A 13 -1.73 -5.46 -1.12
N LEU A 14 -2.53 -5.22 -2.18
CA LEU A 14 -2.01 -4.84 -3.49
C LEU A 14 -1.26 -3.49 -3.45
N LEU A 15 -1.76 -2.50 -2.71
CA LEU A 15 -1.01 -1.25 -2.48
C LEU A 15 0.33 -1.50 -1.80
N ALA A 16 0.33 -2.24 -0.70
CA ALA A 16 1.56 -2.53 0.05
C ALA A 16 2.56 -3.31 -0.80
N LEU A 17 2.11 -4.32 -1.54
CA LEU A 17 2.95 -5.07 -2.48
C LEU A 17 3.50 -4.18 -3.60
N GLY A 18 2.71 -3.25 -4.13
CA GLY A 18 3.18 -2.25 -5.09
C GLY A 18 4.31 -1.39 -4.52
N GLN A 19 4.20 -0.94 -3.27
CA GLN A 19 5.26 -0.16 -2.60
C GLN A 19 6.52 -1.00 -2.35
N VAL A 20 6.37 -2.25 -1.93
CA VAL A 20 7.49 -3.18 -1.69
C VAL A 20 8.25 -3.44 -3.00
N THR A 21 7.53 -3.80 -4.06
CA THR A 21 8.13 -4.10 -5.37
C THR A 21 8.77 -2.86 -6.00
N LEU A 22 8.16 -1.68 -5.81
CA LEU A 22 8.77 -0.40 -6.20
C LEU A 22 10.10 -0.19 -5.48
N LYS A 23 10.16 -0.38 -4.16
CA LYS A 23 11.39 -0.21 -3.39
C LYS A 23 12.48 -1.18 -3.84
N ILE A 24 12.15 -2.45 -4.09
CA ILE A 24 13.09 -3.44 -4.64
C ILE A 24 13.60 -2.99 -6.01
N SER A 25 12.70 -2.52 -6.88
CA SER A 25 13.07 -1.99 -8.20
C SER A 25 14.04 -0.82 -8.08
N LEU A 26 13.77 0.14 -7.20
CA LEU A 26 14.61 1.32 -7.01
C LEU A 26 16.00 0.96 -6.46
N GLN A 27 16.11 -0.06 -5.61
CA GLN A 27 17.40 -0.57 -5.14
C GLN A 27 18.24 -1.18 -6.28
N GLN A 28 17.63 -1.68 -7.35
CA GLN A 28 18.33 -2.30 -8.48
C GLN A 28 18.69 -1.32 -9.60
N ILE A 29 17.86 -0.31 -9.84
CA ILE A 29 18.03 0.64 -10.95
C ILE A 29 19.19 1.64 -10.69
N GLY A 30 19.56 1.83 -9.42
CA GLY A 30 20.66 2.71 -9.02
C GLY A 30 20.26 4.19 -8.96
N ALA A 31 21.25 5.08 -8.95
CA ALA A 31 21.01 6.52 -8.82
C ALA A 31 20.23 7.07 -10.03
N PHE A 32 19.30 7.99 -9.75
CA PHE A 32 18.54 8.67 -10.78
C PHE A 32 19.44 9.42 -11.74
N SER A 33 19.19 9.28 -13.05
CA SER A 33 19.79 10.12 -14.08
C SER A 33 18.77 10.44 -15.16
N TRP A 34 18.81 11.66 -15.69
CA TRP A 34 17.96 12.06 -16.80
C TRP A 34 18.53 11.55 -18.13
N SER A 35 18.50 10.23 -18.34
CA SER A 35 19.06 9.58 -19.51
C SER A 35 18.12 8.51 -20.07
N TRP A 36 18.16 8.30 -21.39
CA TRP A 36 17.40 7.23 -22.03
C TRP A 36 17.74 5.85 -21.44
N GLN A 37 19.01 5.62 -21.11
CA GLN A 37 19.48 4.36 -20.52
C GLN A 37 18.82 4.09 -19.16
N PHE A 38 18.65 5.13 -18.32
CA PHE A 38 17.97 5.00 -17.04
C PHE A 38 16.50 4.61 -17.21
N PHE A 39 15.77 5.30 -18.09
CA PHE A 39 14.38 4.97 -18.38
C PHE A 39 14.23 3.56 -18.95
N ALA A 40 15.06 3.18 -19.93
CA ALA A 40 15.06 1.84 -20.51
C ALA A 40 15.28 0.75 -19.44
N ARG A 41 16.25 0.93 -18.55
CA ARG A 41 16.49 0.00 -17.41
C ARG A 41 15.31 -0.04 -16.45
N THR A 42 14.67 1.10 -16.18
CA THR A 42 13.50 1.17 -15.29
C THR A 42 12.32 0.40 -15.87
N PHE A 43 11.97 0.67 -17.12
CA PHE A 43 10.81 0.04 -17.77
C PHE A 43 11.04 -1.44 -18.15
N THR A 44 12.29 -1.90 -18.18
CA THR A 44 12.62 -3.34 -18.38
C THR A 44 12.82 -4.09 -17.06
N ASN A 45 12.78 -3.41 -15.91
CA ASN A 45 12.90 -4.05 -14.60
C ASN A 45 11.60 -4.79 -14.24
N VAL A 46 11.71 -6.09 -13.94
CA VAL A 46 10.55 -6.96 -13.61
C VAL A 46 9.82 -6.48 -12.35
N TRP A 47 10.53 -5.97 -11.35
CA TRP A 47 9.93 -5.44 -10.12
C TRP A 47 9.18 -4.14 -10.37
N PHE A 48 9.66 -3.30 -11.29
CA PHE A 48 8.92 -2.11 -11.73
C PHE A 48 7.63 -2.49 -12.44
N ALA A 49 7.68 -3.49 -13.34
CA ALA A 49 6.48 -4.00 -14.00
C ALA A 49 5.47 -4.57 -13.00
N LEU A 50 5.93 -5.36 -12.01
CA LEU A 50 5.07 -5.89 -10.94
C LEU A 50 4.47 -4.78 -10.08
N CYS A 51 5.25 -3.74 -9.74
CA CYS A 51 4.75 -2.54 -9.08
C CYS A 51 3.59 -1.91 -9.85
N GLY A 52 3.77 -1.70 -11.17
CA GLY A 52 2.73 -1.16 -12.04
C GLY A 52 1.47 -2.02 -12.05
N LEU A 53 1.61 -3.34 -12.14
CA LEU A 53 0.48 -4.27 -12.06
C LEU A 53 -0.24 -4.19 -10.71
N CYS A 54 0.49 -4.19 -9.59
CA CYS A 54 -0.09 -4.08 -8.25
C CYS A 54 -0.87 -2.78 -8.07
N PHE A 55 -0.30 -1.64 -8.47
CA PHE A 55 -1.00 -0.35 -8.40
C PHE A 55 -2.17 -0.25 -9.38
N GLY A 56 -2.05 -0.80 -10.58
CA GLY A 56 -3.14 -0.84 -11.55
C GLY A 56 -4.34 -1.63 -11.02
N VAL A 57 -4.12 -2.88 -10.58
CA VAL A 57 -5.19 -3.72 -10.03
C VAL A 57 -5.76 -3.14 -8.74
N SER A 58 -4.91 -2.61 -7.86
CA SER A 58 -5.33 -1.87 -6.67
C SER A 58 -6.26 -0.70 -7.01
N SER A 59 -5.92 0.09 -8.04
CA SER A 59 -6.69 1.25 -8.46
C SER A 59 -8.05 0.85 -9.04
N LEU A 60 -8.10 -0.22 -9.84
CA LEU A 60 -9.36 -0.77 -10.34
C LEU A 60 -10.27 -1.25 -9.20
N LEU A 61 -9.69 -1.93 -8.20
CA LEU A 61 -10.43 -2.37 -7.02
C LEU A 61 -10.90 -1.17 -6.17
N TRP A 62 -10.08 -0.12 -6.05
CA TRP A 62 -10.45 1.12 -5.39
C TRP A 62 -11.62 1.82 -6.09
N MET A 63 -11.60 1.92 -7.43
CA MET A 63 -12.72 2.43 -8.22
C MET A 63 -14.02 1.68 -7.95
N TYR A 64 -13.95 0.34 -7.89
CA TYR A 64 -15.10 -0.49 -7.52
C TYR A 64 -15.58 -0.19 -6.09
N ILE A 65 -14.67 -0.12 -5.12
CA ILE A 65 -15.01 0.14 -3.72
C ILE A 65 -15.74 1.48 -3.56
N ILE A 66 -15.18 2.59 -4.08
CA ILE A 66 -15.77 3.92 -3.91
C ILE A 66 -17.06 4.11 -4.71
N LYS A 67 -17.26 3.32 -5.78
CA LYS A 67 -18.53 3.29 -6.52
C LYS A 67 -19.66 2.67 -5.71
N HIS A 68 -19.35 1.69 -4.84
CA HIS A 68 -20.34 0.88 -4.14
C HIS A 68 -20.45 1.18 -2.63
N TYR A 69 -19.49 1.88 -2.05
CA TYR A 69 -19.44 2.18 -0.62
C TYR A 69 -19.18 3.69 -0.39
N PRO A 70 -19.72 4.27 0.70
CA PRO A 70 -19.42 5.64 1.07
C PRO A 70 -17.91 5.84 1.28
N LEU A 71 -17.35 6.89 0.68
CA LEU A 71 -15.93 7.21 0.79
C LEU A 71 -15.49 7.37 2.25
N SER A 72 -16.33 7.96 3.10
CA SER A 72 -16.07 8.13 4.53
C SER A 72 -15.86 6.81 5.28
N MET A 73 -16.42 5.70 4.78
CA MET A 73 -16.24 4.36 5.34
C MET A 73 -15.08 3.62 4.69
N ALA A 74 -14.90 3.76 3.36
CA ALA A 74 -13.89 3.05 2.60
C ALA A 74 -12.47 3.63 2.81
N TYR A 75 -12.34 4.95 2.84
CA TYR A 75 -11.04 5.63 2.90
C TYR A 75 -10.23 5.31 4.16
N PRO A 76 -10.82 5.26 5.37
CA PRO A 76 -10.11 4.80 6.56
C PRO A 76 -9.53 3.39 6.43
N MET A 77 -10.15 2.51 5.64
CA MET A 77 -9.67 1.14 5.47
C MET A 77 -8.37 1.04 4.68
N ILE A 78 -7.97 2.07 3.93
CA ILE A 78 -6.65 2.14 3.27
C ILE A 78 -5.53 2.07 4.30
N SER A 79 -5.78 2.46 5.56
CA SER A 79 -4.80 2.37 6.65
C SER A 79 -4.23 0.97 6.89
N LEU A 80 -4.95 -0.08 6.47
CA LEU A 80 -4.47 -1.46 6.50
C LEU A 80 -3.18 -1.63 5.68
N SER A 81 -3.01 -0.84 4.62
CA SER A 81 -1.77 -0.82 3.82
C SER A 81 -0.58 -0.29 4.61
N TYR A 82 -0.78 0.60 5.59
CA TYR A 82 0.29 1.06 6.49
C TYR A 82 0.79 -0.08 7.39
N VAL A 83 -0.12 -0.92 7.89
CA VAL A 83 0.25 -2.10 8.69
C VAL A 83 1.09 -3.05 7.84
N MET A 84 0.60 -3.38 6.65
CA MET A 84 1.29 -4.30 5.73
C MET A 84 2.63 -3.73 5.27
N GLY A 85 2.71 -2.43 4.97
CA GLY A 85 3.94 -1.76 4.59
C GLY A 85 4.96 -1.72 5.72
N MET A 86 4.53 -1.48 6.97
CA MET A 86 5.43 -1.50 8.13
C MET A 86 5.93 -2.92 8.44
N LEU A 87 5.06 -3.93 8.30
CA LEU A 87 5.47 -5.33 8.39
C LEU A 87 6.49 -5.68 7.31
N ALA A 88 6.26 -5.26 6.06
CA ALA A 88 7.21 -5.47 4.98
C ALA A 88 8.54 -4.75 5.21
N ALA A 89 8.54 -3.55 5.78
CA ALA A 89 9.74 -2.81 6.17
C ALA A 89 10.64 -3.64 7.11
N VAL A 90 10.05 -4.31 8.10
CA VAL A 90 10.80 -5.14 9.05
C VAL A 90 11.16 -6.51 8.47
N LEU A 91 10.21 -7.18 7.81
CA LEU A 91 10.37 -8.58 7.39
C LEU A 91 11.16 -8.74 6.09
N ILE A 92 10.99 -7.83 5.14
CA ILE A 92 11.61 -7.92 3.80
C ILE A 92 12.86 -7.05 3.73
N PHE A 93 12.79 -5.83 4.28
CA PHE A 93 13.90 -4.87 4.19
C PHE A 93 14.77 -4.82 5.44
N HIS A 94 14.41 -5.57 6.50
CA HIS A 94 15.14 -5.63 7.76
C HIS A 94 15.42 -4.25 8.37
N GLU A 95 14.49 -3.31 8.19
CA GLU A 95 14.62 -1.95 8.72
C GLU A 95 14.34 -1.91 10.22
N HIS A 96 15.14 -1.12 10.93
CA HIS A 96 14.87 -0.82 12.34
C HIS A 96 13.75 0.21 12.45
N VAL A 97 12.53 -0.25 12.75
CA VAL A 97 11.37 0.61 12.96
C VAL A 97 11.28 0.99 14.44
N PRO A 98 11.46 2.27 14.82
CA PRO A 98 11.40 2.70 16.21
C PRO A 98 10.01 2.48 16.82
N VAL A 99 9.96 2.23 18.13
CA VAL A 99 8.73 1.97 18.90
C VAL A 99 7.69 3.09 18.72
N THR A 100 8.12 4.34 18.55
CA THR A 100 7.22 5.47 18.31
C THR A 100 6.37 5.31 17.05
N ARG A 101 6.89 4.69 15.98
CA ARG A 101 6.11 4.40 14.76
C ARG A 101 5.08 3.31 15.01
N TRP A 102 5.39 2.30 15.81
CA TRP A 102 4.44 1.26 16.20
C TRP A 102 3.29 1.81 17.05
N ILE A 103 3.59 2.71 18.00
CA ILE A 103 2.57 3.41 18.78
C ILE A 103 1.68 4.24 17.86
N GLY A 104 2.27 5.02 16.95
CA GLY A 104 1.52 5.80 15.96
C GLY A 104 0.61 4.93 15.08
N LEU A 105 1.11 3.79 14.60
CA LEU A 105 0.30 2.82 13.85
C LEU A 105 -0.87 2.30 14.69
N GLY A 106 -0.64 1.96 15.96
CA GLY A 106 -1.70 1.56 16.89
C GLY A 106 -2.80 2.61 17.00
N LEU A 107 -2.43 3.89 17.15
CA LEU A 107 -3.37 5.01 17.20
C LEU A 107 -4.17 5.18 15.90
N ILE A 108 -3.53 5.02 14.73
CA ILE A 108 -4.21 5.03 13.43
C ILE A 108 -5.26 3.93 13.37
N ILE A 109 -4.90 2.69 13.77
CA ILE A 109 -5.82 1.56 13.74
C ILE A 109 -6.99 1.75 14.71
N ILE A 110 -6.74 2.26 15.91
CA ILE A 110 -7.80 2.62 16.86
C ILE A 110 -8.74 3.66 16.23
N GLY A 111 -8.20 4.73 15.65
CA GLY A 111 -8.99 5.75 14.96
C GLY A 111 -9.85 5.16 13.83
N VAL A 112 -9.30 4.23 13.05
CA VAL A 112 -10.03 3.56 11.96
C VAL A 112 -11.18 2.69 12.51
N VAL A 113 -10.94 1.95 13.59
CA VAL A 113 -12.00 1.17 14.25
C VAL A 113 -13.13 2.08 14.71
N LEU A 114 -12.82 3.24 15.30
CA LEU A 114 -13.83 4.22 15.73
C LEU A 114 -14.61 4.82 14.56
N VAL A 115 -13.97 5.15 13.44
CA VAL A 115 -14.65 5.70 12.25
C VAL A 115 -15.54 4.65 11.57
N VAL A 116 -15.10 3.39 11.56
CA VAL A 116 -15.80 2.28 10.90
C VAL A 116 -16.93 1.72 11.79
N GLN A 117 -16.88 1.94 13.11
CA GLN A 117 -18.01 1.67 13.99
C GLN A 117 -19.22 2.50 13.55
N LYS A 118 -20.30 1.83 13.16
CA LYS A 118 -21.57 2.49 12.87
C LYS A 118 -21.99 3.28 14.12
N GLY A 119 -22.11 4.60 13.98
CA GLY A 119 -23.03 5.35 14.83
C GLY A 119 -24.41 4.70 14.70
N TYR A 120 -25.00 4.31 15.83
CA TYR A 120 -26.35 3.76 15.89
C TYR A 120 -27.36 4.68 15.22
#